data_AF-A0A958JTD2-F1
#
_entry.id   AF-A0A958JTD2-F1
#
_cell.length_a   1.000
_cell.length_b   1.000
_cell.length_c   1.000
_cell.angle_alpha   90.00
_cell.angle_beta   90.00
_cell.angle_gamma   90.00
#
_symmetry.space_group_name_H-M   'P 1'
#
loop_
_entity.id
_entity.type
_entity.pdbx_description
1 polymer ?
#
loop_
_entity_poly.entity_id
_entity_poly.type
_entity_poly.pdbx_seq_one_letter_code
_entity_poly.pdbx_strand_id
1 'polypeptide(L)' 'MNILEGRNMLMKANNTEKRGMKSQGTSSVRASISFPPELYQQLEEIAREKKVSLAWVVRDAAEHYVTDYDEAERDE' A
#
# COMPACT_ATOMS: atom_id res chain seq x y z
N MET A 1 -30.90 -52.64 6.04
CA MET A 1 -30.80 -51.62 4.98
C MET A 1 -31.35 -50.31 5.51
N ASN A 2 -30.48 -49.37 5.89
CA ASN A 2 -30.89 -48.03 6.37
C ASN A 2 -30.86 -47.05 5.21
N ILE A 3 -32.00 -46.44 4.91
CA ILE A 3 -32.17 -45.47 3.82
C ILE A 3 -32.65 -44.14 4.43
N LEU A 4 -31.95 -43.07 4.04
CA LEU A 4 -32.28 -41.64 4.16
C LEU A 4 -32.21 -40.98 5.56
N GLU A 5 -30.99 -40.61 5.95
CA GLU A 5 -30.72 -39.50 6.87
C GLU A 5 -31.24 -38.18 6.27
N GLY A 6 -32.09 -37.50 7.04
CA GLY A 6 -32.77 -36.29 6.65
C GLY A 6 -31.91 -35.03 6.72
N ARG A 7 -32.01 -34.24 5.65
CA ARG A 7 -32.21 -32.78 5.68
C ARG A 7 -31.19 -31.95 6.47
N ASN A 8 -30.18 -31.53 5.70
CA ASN A 8 -29.61 -30.18 5.64
C ASN A 8 -30.36 -29.09 6.46
N MET A 9 -29.68 -28.46 7.43
CA MET A 9 -29.59 -27.01 7.66
C MET A 9 -29.04 -26.68 9.06
N LEU A 10 -27.84 -26.11 9.15
CA LEU A 10 -27.60 -24.95 10.02
C LEU A 10 -26.37 -24.17 9.53
N MET A 11 -26.65 -22.96 9.05
CA MET A 11 -25.68 -21.94 8.65
C MET A 11 -24.71 -21.59 9.78
N LYS A 12 -23.40 -21.65 9.52
CA LYS A 12 -22.39 -20.87 10.24
C LYS A 12 -21.99 -19.69 9.35
N ALA A 13 -22.63 -18.56 9.59
CA ALA A 13 -22.38 -17.31 8.88
C ALA A 13 -20.93 -16.84 9.13
N ASN A 14 -20.12 -16.87 8.09
CA ASN A 14 -18.86 -16.17 7.97
C ASN A 14 -19.13 -14.76 7.41
N ASN A 15 -19.59 -13.84 8.25
CA ASN A 15 -19.73 -12.44 7.88
C ASN A 15 -18.75 -11.57 8.69
N THR A 16 -17.50 -11.53 8.22
CA THR A 16 -16.60 -10.39 8.45
C THR A 16 -16.40 -9.63 7.15
N GLU A 17 -17.48 -9.36 6.41
CA GLU A 17 -17.50 -8.29 5.40
C GLU A 17 -17.67 -6.95 6.12
N LYS A 18 -16.64 -6.56 6.87
CA LYS A 18 -16.52 -5.20 7.40
C LYS A 18 -16.03 -4.30 6.28
N ARG A 19 -17.00 -3.80 5.52
CA ARG A 19 -17.06 -2.49 4.84
C ARG A 19 -15.74 -1.71 4.86
N GLY A 20 -15.00 -1.77 3.76
CA GLY A 20 -14.15 -0.68 3.32
C GLY A 20 -14.64 -0.28 1.94
N MET A 21 -15.23 0.90 1.80
CA MET A 21 -15.55 1.47 0.50
C MET A 21 -14.32 1.34 -0.40
N LYS A 22 -14.46 0.60 -1.50
CA LYS A 22 -13.45 0.61 -2.56
C LYS A 22 -13.46 2.02 -3.12
N SER A 23 -12.58 2.89 -2.63
CA SER A 23 -12.27 4.12 -3.35
C SER A 23 -11.83 3.69 -4.74
N GLN A 24 -12.70 3.93 -5.71
CA GLN A 24 -12.32 4.10 -7.10
C GLN A 24 -11.37 5.31 -7.12
N GLY A 25 -10.10 5.08 -6.79
CA GLY A 25 -9.06 6.09 -6.78
C GLY A 25 -7.88 5.53 -7.53
N THR A 26 -7.54 6.18 -8.65
CA THR A 26 -6.25 6.17 -9.36
C THR A 26 -5.45 4.87 -9.30
N SER A 27 -5.25 4.19 -10.42
CA SER A 27 -4.41 2.99 -10.57
C SER A 27 -3.05 3.13 -9.86
N SER A 28 -3.02 2.83 -8.57
CA SER A 28 -1.84 2.98 -7.74
C SER A 28 -1.06 1.69 -7.86
N VAL A 29 0.10 1.76 -8.50
CA VAL A 29 1.02 0.63 -8.60
C VAL A 29 1.79 0.52 -7.29
N ARG A 30 1.76 -0.66 -6.67
CA ARG A 30 2.57 -0.97 -5.48
C ARG A 30 3.84 -1.66 -5.94
N ALA A 31 4.99 -1.03 -5.69
CA ALA A 31 6.30 -1.66 -5.80
C ALA A 31 6.79 -2.10 -4.42
N SER A 32 7.49 -3.24 -4.36
CA SER A 32 8.22 -3.68 -3.17
C SER A 32 9.70 -3.42 -3.41
N ILE A 33 10.30 -2.57 -2.60
CA ILE A 33 11.72 -2.26 -2.64
C ILE A 33 12.32 -2.45 -1.25
N SER A 34 13.58 -2.87 -1.20
CA SER A 34 14.32 -3.03 0.04
C SER A 34 15.27 -1.86 0.20
N PHE A 35 15.14 -1.11 1.30
CA PHE A 35 16.04 -0.01 1.61
C PHE A 35 17.21 -0.51 2.47
N PRO A 36 18.44 -0.02 2.24
CA PRO A 36 19.52 -0.23 3.18
C PRO A 36 19.17 0.40 4.54
N PRO A 37 19.66 -0.18 5.66
CA PRO A 37 19.24 0.22 7.01
C PRO A 37 19.62 1.66 7.36
N GLU A 38 20.71 2.17 6.80
CA GLU A 38 21.13 3.56 6.99
C GLU A 38 20.16 4.55 6.33
N LEU A 39 19.70 4.24 5.12
CA LEU A 39 18.74 5.08 4.40
C LEU A 39 17.35 5.02 5.04
N TYR A 40 16.91 3.84 5.50
CA TYR A 40 15.63 3.71 6.20
C TYR A 40 15.58 4.60 7.45
N GLN A 41 16.65 4.63 8.25
CA GLN A 41 16.73 5.48 9.44
C GLN A 41 16.63 6.97 9.10
N GLN A 42 17.32 7.42 8.05
CA GLN A 42 17.24 8.81 7.59
C GLN A 42 15.83 9.17 7.12
N LEU A 43 15.19 8.30 6.34
CA LEU A 43 13.81 8.54 5.87
C LEU A 43 12.80 8.54 7.04
N GLU A 44 13.01 7.72 8.07
CA GLU A 44 12.19 7.70 9.27
C GLU A 44 12.35 8.98 10.10
N GLU A 45 13.57 9.49 10.23
CA GLU A 45 13.82 10.76 10.89
C GLU A 45 13.12 11.92 10.18
N ILE A 46 13.26 12.01 8.85
CA ILE A 46 12.57 12.99 8.02
C ILE A 46 11.06 12.88 8.18
N ALA A 47 10.52 11.66 8.18
CA ALA A 47 9.09 11.41 8.36
C ALA A 47 8.61 11.91 9.72
N ARG A 48 9.38 11.66 10.79
CA ARG A 48 9.08 12.12 12.16
C ARG A 48 9.10 13.63 12.26
N GLU A 49 10.10 14.29 11.68
CA GLU A 49 10.23 15.76 11.69
C GLU A 49 9.08 16.43 10.93
N LYS A 50 8.74 15.91 9.74
CA LYS A 50 7.66 16.42 8.90
C LYS A 50 6.27 15.98 9.37
N LYS A 51 6.17 15.09 10.38
CA LYS A 51 4.93 14.49 10.89
C LYS A 51 4.12 13.77 9.81
N VAL A 52 4.82 13.11 8.91
CA VAL A 52 4.25 12.35 7.78
C VAL A 52 4.63 10.87 7.91
N SER A 53 4.03 10.02 7.08
CA SER A 53 4.41 8.60 7.01
C SER A 53 5.61 8.40 6.10
N LEU A 54 6.37 7.32 6.32
CA LEU A 54 7.49 6.95 5.45
C LEU A 54 7.09 6.85 3.97
N ALA A 55 5.90 6.29 3.70
CA ALA A 55 5.38 6.17 2.34
C ALA A 55 5.16 7.53 1.66
N TRP A 56 4.78 8.56 2.43
CA TRP A 56 4.66 9.92 1.91
C TRP A 56 6.03 10.47 1.51
N VAL A 57 7.05 10.29 2.36
CA VAL A 57 8.43 10.73 2.08
C VAL A 57 8.98 10.07 0.82
N VAL A 58 8.76 8.75 0.65
CA VAL A 58 9.20 8.02 -0.55
C VAL A 58 8.51 8.53 -1.80
N ARG A 59 7.22 8.86 -1.73
CA ARG A 59 6.48 9.42 -2.85
C ARG A 59 7.02 10.81 -3.24
N ASP A 60 7.16 11.70 -2.26
CA ASP A 60 7.67 13.06 -2.44
C ASP A 60 9.07 13.05 -3.06
N ALA A 61 9.98 12.24 -2.51
CA ALA A 61 11.32 12.06 -3.03
C ALA A 61 11.34 11.53 -4.47
N ALA A 62 10.43 10.61 -4.82
CA ALA A 62 10.31 10.10 -6.18
C ALA A 62 9.79 11.15 -7.17
N GLU A 63 8.81 11.97 -6.76
CA GLU A 63 8.29 13.09 -7.58
C GLU A 63 9.38 14.14 -7.85
N HIS A 64 10.17 14.47 -6.82
CA HIS A 64 11.31 15.36 -6.96
C HIS A 64 12.41 14.79 -7.86
N TYR A 65 12.74 13.51 -7.70
CA TYR A 65 13.74 12.84 -8.53
C TYR A 65 13.35 12.85 -10.02
N VAL A 66 12.10 12.55 -10.38
CA VAL A 66 11.69 12.60 -11.79
C VAL A 66 11.78 14.02 -12.37
N THR A 67 11.47 15.04 -11.57
CA THR A 67 11.56 16.44 -12.01
C THR A 67 13.01 16.87 -12.23
N ASP A 68 13.90 16.53 -11.30
CA ASP A 68 15.34 16.80 -11.40
C ASP A 68 15.97 16.13 -12.63
N TYR A 69 15.53 14.90 -12.94
CA TYR A 69 15.97 14.19 -14.14
C TYR A 69 15.50 14.85 -15.45
N ASP A 70 14.26 15.35 -15.51
CA ASP A 70 13.74 16.06 -16.69
C ASP A 70 14.42 17.42 -16.88
N GLU A 71 14.76 18.10 -15.78
CA GLU A 71 15.50 19.37 -15.81
C GLU A 71 16.93 19.16 -16.31
N ALA A 72 17.61 18.08 -15.89
CA ALA A 72 18.96 17.77 -16.34
C ALA A 72 19.04 17.42 -17.85
N GLU A 73 18.01 16.81 -18.44
CA GLU A 73 17.97 16.48 -19.87
C GLU A 73 17.66 17.69 -20.77
N ARG A 74 17.14 18.80 -20.23
CA ARG A 74 16.79 19.99 -21.03
C ARG A 74 17.97 20.94 -21.32
N ASP A 75 19.12 20.71 -20.68
CA ASP A 75 20.34 21.52 -20.84
C ASP A 75 21.44 20.83 -21.70
N GLU A 76 21.15 19.68 -22.34
CA GLU A 76 22.04 18.98 -23.31
C GLU A 76 21.49 19.04 -24.75
#